data_AF-A0A535C4Q8-F1
#
_entry.id   AF-A0A535C4Q8-F1
#
_cell.length_a   1.000
_cell.length_b   1.000
_cell.length_c   1.000
_cell.angle_alpha   90.00
_cell.angle_beta   90.00
_cell.angle_gamma   90.00
#
_symmetry.space_group_name_H-M   'P 1'
#
loop_
_entity.id
_entity.type
_entity.pdbx_description
1 polymer ?
#
loop_
_entity_poly.entity_id
_entity_poly.type
_entity_poly.pdbx_seq_one_letter_code
_entity_poly.pdbx_strand_id
1 'polypeptide(L)'
;MHKSTSGKVVLRVVAALVGAFVFAVVIVSHAPRASRAQTSKCPAEFQEQSSGPLTNGSTLCQTATGRTCTFQLNLCVNQPEAGCTPTNLRKRNIHATGSCGKVGKVHVKASGTGSPCGAFAGVTAKTKKHGTRMGTCTIKAKAGAGLEKITLTCQPASSPCSTSTTTTTTVFSTTSTSGPPPANSLSFTTTAGTTSCGGAGFSTPASQPFSGATYSDTGCTALLDNLGTSCLYIGGGAGSGVPPGATPAGATSYLSIGPGNTLVASNGTNTNRDCTKGSSTTSSHCINAGTCSGGPTPGATCFSATGCGTGGTCTGPNPDASCTTDADCGGTASSCQPVESCFFGPPLAIPYPTVPALSTCVLNVIATDASGTSDPATGAASVDIPLVSRVYLTGNGTAPCPQCKCGTPPCSGSGATGCNAGPNAGGACSTNSTTGNPATENTTHDCPPQAGGGLFNGALSVDLNPLTTGSASMTSAGGMFCPNQTHAGVFGRANAQCFRETGSPAGDLTDGMPHAATEGTVFCIPQTANQTVNLVADLPGPGATSLPGMAQLHF
;
A
#
# COMPACT_ATOMS: atom_id res chain seq x y z
N MET A 1 65.96 -43.16 48.77
CA MET A 1 65.43 -43.34 50.14
C MET A 1 63.95 -42.97 50.13
N HIS A 2 63.11 -43.95 50.48
CA HIS A 2 61.70 -43.94 50.97
C HIS A 2 60.68 -42.89 50.47
N LYS A 3 59.38 -43.15 50.23
CA LYS A 3 58.45 -44.32 50.17
C LYS A 3 57.07 -43.67 49.81
N SER A 4 56.34 -44.12 48.76
CA SER A 4 55.03 -44.85 48.80
C SER A 4 53.93 -44.22 49.71
N THR A 5 52.61 -44.11 49.43
CA THR A 5 51.65 -44.73 48.49
C THR A 5 50.25 -44.09 48.68
N SER A 6 49.35 -44.24 47.67
CA SER A 6 47.87 -44.50 47.69
C SER A 6 46.91 -43.78 48.69
N GLY A 7 45.65 -43.47 48.35
CA GLY A 7 44.79 -43.97 47.28
C GLY A 7 43.39 -43.32 47.23
N LYS A 8 42.62 -43.73 46.22
CA LYS A 8 41.25 -43.30 45.86
C LYS A 8 40.19 -43.70 46.90
N VAL A 9 39.16 -42.89 47.13
CA VAL A 9 37.74 -43.33 47.29
C VAL A 9 36.78 -42.17 46.94
N VAL A 10 35.78 -42.48 46.12
CA VAL A 10 34.57 -41.68 45.83
C VAL A 10 33.50 -42.01 46.87
N LEU A 11 32.85 -41.04 47.52
CA LEU A 11 31.45 -41.18 47.94
C LEU A 11 30.78 -39.83 48.23
N ARG A 12 29.60 -39.63 47.64
CA ARG A 12 28.71 -38.48 47.85
C ARG A 12 27.98 -38.59 49.19
N VAL A 13 27.83 -37.49 49.92
CA VAL A 13 26.78 -37.30 50.93
C VAL A 13 26.21 -35.87 50.82
N VAL A 14 24.89 -35.79 50.80
CA VAL A 14 24.06 -34.58 50.77
C VAL A 14 23.61 -34.24 52.20
N ALA A 15 23.65 -32.96 52.61
CA ALA A 15 22.76 -32.40 53.64
C ALA A 15 22.75 -30.84 53.64
N ALA A 16 21.58 -30.27 53.29
CA ALA A 16 20.85 -29.09 53.81
C ALA A 16 21.41 -28.27 55.03
N LEU A 17 21.17 -26.98 55.31
CA LEU A 17 20.17 -25.93 54.95
C LEU A 17 20.61 -24.52 55.48
N VAL A 18 20.14 -23.45 54.79
CA VAL A 18 19.61 -22.12 55.21
C VAL A 18 20.51 -20.98 55.76
N GLY A 19 20.39 -19.81 55.08
CA GLY A 19 20.35 -18.48 55.72
C GLY A 19 20.72 -17.30 54.81
N ALA A 20 19.74 -16.61 54.19
CA ALA A 20 19.94 -15.30 53.55
C ALA A 20 18.74 -14.36 53.81
N PHE A 21 19.02 -13.16 54.31
CA PHE A 21 18.09 -12.03 54.45
C PHE A 21 18.67 -10.82 53.73
N VAL A 22 17.84 -10.16 52.92
CA VAL A 22 18.10 -8.89 52.21
C VAL A 22 17.17 -7.83 52.82
N PHE A 23 17.68 -6.62 53.10
CA PHE A 23 16.90 -5.46 53.53
C PHE A 23 16.97 -4.32 52.50
N ALA A 24 15.85 -3.62 52.38
CA ALA A 24 15.48 -2.68 51.31
C ALA A 24 15.86 -1.21 51.58
N VAL A 25 15.98 -0.42 50.51
CA VAL A 25 15.94 1.05 50.53
C VAL A 25 14.94 1.57 49.49
N VAL A 26 14.10 2.52 49.93
CA VAL A 26 12.97 3.14 49.24
C VAL A 26 13.42 4.39 48.49
N ILE A 27 13.10 4.50 47.19
CA ILE A 27 13.16 5.76 46.42
C ILE A 27 11.75 6.03 45.87
N VAL A 28 11.20 7.18 46.25
CA VAL A 28 9.87 7.68 45.86
C VAL A 28 9.92 8.16 44.41
N SER A 29 9.29 7.39 43.52
CA SER A 29 9.02 7.77 42.13
C SER A 29 7.61 8.34 42.01
N HIS A 30 7.50 9.53 41.43
CA HIS A 30 6.22 10.14 41.08
C HIS A 30 5.63 9.40 39.88
N ALA A 31 4.60 8.61 40.12
CA ALA A 31 3.85 7.93 39.07
C ALA A 31 3.08 8.96 38.21
N PRO A 32 3.18 8.91 36.87
CA PRO A 32 2.06 9.38 36.06
C PRO A 32 0.86 8.49 36.40
N ARG A 33 -0.28 9.12 36.69
CA ARG A 33 -1.57 8.46 36.93
C ARG A 33 -1.77 7.34 35.91
N ALA A 34 -1.95 6.12 36.40
CA ALA A 34 -2.47 5.02 35.62
C ALA A 34 -3.79 5.45 34.96
N SER A 35 -3.76 5.71 33.66
CA SER A 35 -4.97 5.62 32.86
C SER A 35 -5.40 4.16 32.93
N ARG A 36 -6.61 3.93 33.43
CA ARG A 36 -7.27 2.61 33.48
C ARG A 36 -6.95 1.81 32.22
N ALA A 37 -6.30 0.66 32.37
CA ALA A 37 -6.30 -0.36 31.33
C ALA A 37 -7.75 -0.78 31.07
N GLN A 38 -8.37 -0.25 30.01
CA GLN A 38 -9.55 -0.87 29.44
C GLN A 38 -9.08 -2.17 28.80
N THR A 39 -9.35 -3.30 29.46
CA THR A 39 -9.28 -4.63 28.84
C THR A 39 -10.40 -4.70 27.80
N SER A 40 -10.16 -4.20 26.58
CA SER A 40 -11.12 -4.27 25.50
C SER A 40 -11.25 -5.73 25.05
N LYS A 41 -12.48 -6.23 24.94
CA LYS A 41 -12.77 -7.54 24.37
C LYS A 41 -13.02 -7.36 22.88
N CYS A 42 -12.58 -8.30 22.06
CA CYS A 42 -12.73 -8.19 20.61
C CYS A 42 -14.21 -8.01 20.21
N PRO A 43 -14.53 -7.06 19.32
CA PRO A 43 -15.90 -6.66 19.04
C PRO A 43 -16.67 -7.70 18.22
N ALA A 44 -17.99 -7.54 18.22
CA ALA A 44 -18.82 -8.03 17.11
C ALA A 44 -18.74 -6.99 15.98
N GLU A 45 -18.86 -7.46 14.74
CA GLU A 45 -18.81 -6.63 13.55
C GLU A 45 -19.92 -7.01 12.57
N PHE A 46 -20.66 -6.03 12.04
CA PHE A 46 -21.55 -6.23 10.91
C PHE A 46 -20.79 -6.10 9.59
N GLN A 47 -21.06 -6.96 8.61
CA GLN A 47 -20.55 -6.77 7.25
C GLN A 47 -21.71 -6.68 6.26
N GLU A 48 -21.57 -5.79 5.29
CA GLU A 48 -22.46 -5.62 4.17
C GLU A 48 -21.85 -6.27 2.93
N GLN A 49 -22.68 -6.90 2.10
CA GLN A 49 -22.21 -7.73 0.99
C GLN A 49 -21.38 -6.98 -0.07
N SER A 50 -21.63 -5.68 -0.25
CA SER A 50 -20.98 -4.83 -1.25
C SER A 50 -20.03 -3.81 -0.62
N SER A 51 -20.35 -3.25 0.56
CA SER A 51 -19.51 -2.24 1.21
C SER A 51 -18.51 -2.79 2.25
N GLY A 52 -18.56 -4.09 2.57
CA GLY A 52 -17.65 -4.71 3.52
C GLY A 52 -17.99 -4.42 5.00
N PRO A 53 -16.99 -4.46 5.90
CA PRO A 53 -17.21 -4.31 7.33
C PRO A 53 -17.71 -2.91 7.70
N LEU A 54 -18.67 -2.86 8.62
CA LEU A 54 -19.31 -1.65 9.11
C LEU A 54 -18.81 -1.33 10.51
N THR A 55 -18.43 -0.08 10.75
CA THR A 55 -17.95 0.35 12.07
C THR A 55 -19.10 0.65 13.04
N ASN A 56 -18.85 0.59 14.34
CA ASN A 56 -19.84 0.94 15.35
C ASN A 56 -20.27 2.42 15.19
N GLY A 57 -21.58 2.64 15.08
CA GLY A 57 -22.19 3.96 14.82
C GLY A 57 -22.34 4.29 13.34
N SER A 58 -21.86 3.43 12.42
CA SER A 58 -21.99 3.66 10.98
C SER A 58 -23.45 3.72 10.52
N THR A 59 -23.66 4.48 9.45
CA THR A 59 -24.96 4.63 8.81
C THR A 59 -24.86 4.15 7.36
N LEU A 60 -25.69 3.19 6.98
CA LEU A 60 -25.75 2.61 5.64
C LEU A 60 -27.03 3.08 4.94
N CYS A 61 -26.88 3.67 3.76
CA CYS A 61 -27.98 4.23 2.97
C CYS A 61 -28.25 3.38 1.73
N GLN A 62 -29.52 3.13 1.42
CA GLN A 62 -29.93 2.57 0.13
C GLN A 62 -31.19 3.28 -0.39
N THR A 63 -31.32 3.37 -1.71
CA THR A 63 -32.51 3.91 -2.36
C THR A 63 -33.61 2.85 -2.41
N ALA A 64 -34.83 3.23 -2.07
CA ALA A 64 -35.95 2.29 -1.97
C ALA A 64 -36.43 1.81 -3.33
N THR A 65 -36.62 0.49 -3.46
CA THR A 65 -37.45 -0.07 -4.52
C THR A 65 -38.90 -0.08 -4.01
N GLY A 66 -39.71 0.84 -4.53
CA GLY A 66 -41.05 1.12 -4.01
C GLY A 66 -41.00 1.85 -2.67
N ARG A 67 -41.21 1.14 -1.55
CA ARG A 67 -41.21 1.72 -0.18
C ARG A 67 -40.16 1.11 0.75
N THR A 68 -39.38 0.15 0.27
CA THR A 68 -38.51 -0.69 1.10
C THR A 68 -37.10 -0.73 0.53
N CYS A 69 -36.11 -0.71 1.42
CA CYS A 69 -34.70 -0.95 1.13
C CYS A 69 -34.29 -2.27 1.77
N THR A 70 -33.45 -3.05 1.10
CA THR A 70 -33.00 -4.36 1.55
C THR A 70 -31.47 -4.40 1.56
N PHE A 71 -30.91 -4.47 2.76
CA PHE A 71 -29.48 -4.52 3.02
C PHE A 71 -29.06 -5.97 3.27
N GLN A 72 -27.99 -6.43 2.63
CA GLN A 72 -27.50 -7.80 2.81
C GLN A 72 -26.42 -7.80 3.88
N LEU A 73 -26.77 -8.23 5.09
CA LEU A 73 -25.89 -8.14 6.25
C LEU A 73 -25.54 -9.52 6.80
N ASN A 74 -24.29 -9.71 7.20
CA ASN A 74 -23.88 -10.81 8.07
C ASN A 74 -23.45 -10.26 9.44
N LEU A 75 -23.18 -11.17 10.40
CA LEU A 75 -22.64 -10.82 11.71
C LEU A 75 -21.40 -11.67 11.98
N CYS A 76 -20.31 -11.01 12.30
CA CYS A 76 -19.05 -11.60 12.71
C CYS A 76 -18.77 -11.31 14.19
N VAL A 77 -18.06 -12.22 14.87
CA VAL A 77 -17.77 -12.07 16.31
C VAL A 77 -16.29 -12.25 16.58
N ASN A 78 -15.79 -11.73 17.71
CA ASN A 78 -14.38 -11.75 18.09
C ASN A 78 -13.45 -11.22 16.97
N GLN A 79 -13.84 -10.15 16.26
CA GLN A 79 -13.00 -9.61 15.18
C GLN A 79 -11.67 -9.06 15.74
N PRO A 80 -10.54 -9.33 15.07
CA PRO A 80 -9.23 -8.96 15.59
C PRO A 80 -9.05 -7.43 15.55
N GLU A 81 -8.78 -6.84 16.70
CA GLU A 81 -8.52 -5.40 16.89
C GLU A 81 -7.31 -5.23 17.82
N ALA A 82 -6.49 -4.21 17.59
CA ALA A 82 -5.28 -3.98 18.39
C ALA A 82 -5.61 -3.83 19.89
N GLY A 83 -5.01 -4.67 20.73
CA GLY A 83 -5.22 -4.66 22.18
C GLY A 83 -6.48 -5.38 22.67
N CYS A 84 -7.27 -6.01 21.79
CA CYS A 84 -8.45 -6.75 22.20
C CYS A 84 -8.14 -8.20 22.60
N THR A 85 -8.87 -8.74 23.58
CA THR A 85 -8.82 -10.18 23.92
C THR A 85 -10.09 -10.91 23.44
N PRO A 86 -9.98 -11.98 22.62
CA PRO A 86 -11.14 -12.74 22.15
C PRO A 86 -11.95 -13.34 23.30
N THR A 87 -13.29 -13.27 23.21
CA THR A 87 -14.17 -13.84 24.23
C THR A 87 -14.45 -15.31 23.92
N ASN A 88 -14.41 -16.18 24.94
CA ASN A 88 -14.91 -17.55 24.78
C ASN A 88 -16.46 -17.56 24.72
N LEU A 89 -17.03 -17.86 23.55
CA LEU A 89 -18.45 -17.70 23.25
C LEU A 89 -19.33 -18.92 23.62
N ARG A 90 -18.81 -19.93 24.33
CA ARG A 90 -19.56 -21.05 24.96
C ARG A 90 -20.76 -21.60 24.14
N LYS A 91 -20.58 -21.85 22.84
CA LYS A 91 -21.61 -22.38 21.92
C LYS A 91 -22.89 -21.52 21.89
N ARG A 92 -22.78 -20.22 21.64
CA ARG A 92 -23.92 -19.30 21.53
C ARG A 92 -24.30 -19.06 20.07
N ASN A 93 -25.61 -18.96 19.81
CA ASN A 93 -26.12 -18.33 18.61
C ASN A 93 -26.34 -16.85 18.91
N ILE A 94 -25.56 -15.98 18.29
CA ILE A 94 -25.58 -14.54 18.53
C ILE A 94 -26.40 -13.93 17.40
N HIS A 95 -27.51 -13.28 17.75
CA HIS A 95 -28.41 -12.65 16.80
C HIS A 95 -28.29 -11.12 16.88
N ALA A 96 -28.43 -10.47 15.74
CA ALA A 96 -28.69 -9.05 15.68
C ALA A 96 -30.12 -8.76 16.18
N THR A 97 -30.29 -7.63 16.85
CA THR A 97 -31.59 -7.13 17.34
C THR A 97 -31.77 -5.69 16.91
N GLY A 98 -33.00 -5.24 16.72
CA GLY A 98 -33.22 -3.87 16.27
C GLY A 98 -34.62 -3.61 15.78
N SER A 99 -34.82 -2.38 15.33
CA SER A 99 -36.08 -1.86 14.78
C SER A 99 -36.31 -2.19 13.30
N CYS A 100 -35.29 -2.76 12.62
CA CYS A 100 -35.37 -3.11 11.21
C CYS A 100 -36.08 -4.45 10.99
N GLY A 101 -36.81 -4.58 9.88
CA GLY A 101 -37.51 -5.81 9.54
C GLY A 101 -36.55 -6.93 9.17
N LYS A 102 -36.87 -8.16 9.58
CA LYS A 102 -36.07 -9.39 9.35
C LYS A 102 -34.67 -9.42 10.00
N VAL A 103 -34.35 -8.48 10.90
CA VAL A 103 -33.04 -8.42 11.60
C VAL A 103 -32.68 -9.71 12.34
N GLY A 104 -33.65 -10.46 12.88
CA GLY A 104 -33.40 -11.72 13.60
C GLY A 104 -32.77 -12.83 12.75
N LYS A 105 -32.78 -12.68 11.41
CA LYS A 105 -32.11 -13.59 10.46
C LYS A 105 -30.60 -13.36 10.37
N VAL A 106 -30.11 -12.20 10.81
CA VAL A 106 -28.67 -11.92 10.88
C VAL A 106 -28.13 -12.51 12.19
N HIS A 107 -27.47 -13.66 12.09
CA HIS A 107 -26.95 -14.37 13.25
C HIS A 107 -25.74 -15.24 12.94
N VAL A 108 -24.97 -15.56 13.97
CA VAL A 108 -23.80 -16.44 13.87
C VAL A 108 -23.77 -17.43 15.04
N LYS A 109 -23.53 -18.71 14.72
CA LYS A 109 -23.26 -19.74 15.72
C LYS A 109 -21.77 -19.76 15.99
N ALA A 110 -21.37 -19.47 17.23
CA ALA A 110 -19.98 -19.38 17.61
C ALA A 110 -19.67 -20.22 18.86
N SER A 111 -18.48 -20.83 18.88
CA SER A 111 -17.97 -21.58 20.03
C SER A 111 -16.48 -21.35 20.21
N GLY A 112 -15.99 -21.42 21.44
CA GLY A 112 -14.59 -21.11 21.75
C GLY A 112 -14.27 -19.63 21.51
N THR A 113 -13.00 -19.34 21.23
CA THR A 113 -12.44 -17.99 21.03
C THR A 113 -12.25 -17.63 19.56
N GLY A 114 -12.75 -18.45 18.63
CA GLY A 114 -12.64 -18.18 17.19
C GLY A 114 -13.49 -16.99 16.76
N SER A 115 -13.27 -16.55 15.52
CA SER A 115 -13.89 -15.36 14.93
C SER A 115 -14.81 -15.69 13.74
N PRO A 116 -15.85 -16.53 13.92
CA PRO A 116 -16.72 -16.93 12.82
C PRO A 116 -17.66 -15.81 12.38
N CYS A 117 -18.10 -15.88 11.12
CA CYS A 117 -19.14 -15.05 10.54
C CYS A 117 -20.38 -15.88 10.17
N GLY A 118 -21.56 -15.25 10.26
CA GLY A 118 -22.82 -15.81 9.77
C GLY A 118 -22.97 -15.72 8.24
N ALA A 119 -24.03 -16.31 7.71
CA ALA A 119 -24.42 -16.10 6.32
C ALA A 119 -25.07 -14.70 6.15
N PHE A 120 -24.96 -14.14 4.94
CA PHE A 120 -25.67 -12.89 4.61
C PHE A 120 -27.19 -13.09 4.66
N ALA A 121 -27.89 -12.15 5.28
CA ALA A 121 -29.33 -12.13 5.37
C ALA A 121 -29.89 -10.73 5.09
N GLY A 122 -30.98 -10.68 4.32
CA GLY A 122 -31.64 -9.44 3.93
C GLY A 122 -32.38 -8.78 5.09
N VAL A 123 -31.89 -7.62 5.54
CA VAL A 123 -32.52 -6.73 6.53
C VAL A 123 -33.26 -5.62 5.80
N THR A 124 -34.50 -5.35 6.22
CA THR A 124 -35.39 -4.42 5.52
C THR A 124 -35.63 -3.14 6.33
N ALA A 125 -35.42 -1.99 5.70
CA ALA A 125 -35.83 -0.69 6.21
C ALA A 125 -36.94 -0.11 5.32
N LYS A 126 -37.89 0.62 5.91
CA LYS A 126 -39.02 1.21 5.18
C LYS A 126 -38.91 2.73 5.17
N THR A 127 -39.22 3.32 4.03
CA THR A 127 -39.46 4.77 3.88
C THR A 127 -40.62 5.27 4.75
N LYS A 128 -40.65 6.58 5.03
CA LYS A 128 -41.73 7.26 5.77
C LYS A 128 -42.70 7.96 4.81
N LYS A 129 -43.87 8.36 5.33
CA LYS A 129 -44.94 9.07 4.59
C LYS A 129 -45.21 8.48 3.20
N HIS A 130 -45.58 7.19 3.16
CA HIS A 130 -45.93 6.47 1.93
C HIS A 130 -44.85 6.43 0.82
N GLY A 131 -43.57 6.61 1.15
CA GLY A 131 -42.49 6.57 0.17
C GLY A 131 -41.98 7.94 -0.26
N THR A 132 -42.37 9.01 0.44
CA THR A 132 -41.95 10.39 0.10
C THR A 132 -40.90 10.96 1.04
N ARG A 133 -40.58 10.27 2.15
CA ARG A 133 -39.56 10.71 3.11
C ARG A 133 -38.63 9.58 3.51
N MET A 134 -37.38 9.94 3.82
CA MET A 134 -36.39 9.00 4.35
C MET A 134 -36.90 8.27 5.60
N GLY A 135 -36.75 6.95 5.60
CA GLY A 135 -36.95 6.11 6.77
C GLY A 135 -35.62 5.71 7.39
N THR A 136 -35.61 5.47 8.70
CA THR A 136 -34.41 5.10 9.45
C THR A 136 -34.76 3.98 10.43
N CYS A 137 -33.86 3.01 10.58
CA CYS A 137 -33.97 1.97 11.61
C CYS A 137 -32.57 1.58 12.09
N THR A 138 -32.46 1.15 13.34
CA THR A 138 -31.18 0.75 13.95
C THR A 138 -31.17 -0.73 14.25
N ILE A 139 -30.00 -1.36 14.06
CA ILE A 139 -29.71 -2.72 14.52
C ILE A 139 -28.47 -2.72 15.43
N LYS A 140 -28.39 -3.72 16.31
CA LYS A 140 -27.31 -3.91 17.26
C LYS A 140 -27.04 -5.39 17.50
N ALA A 141 -25.78 -5.72 17.74
CA ALA A 141 -25.34 -7.06 18.14
C ALA A 141 -24.40 -6.96 19.34
N LYS A 142 -24.41 -8.00 20.18
CA LYS A 142 -23.56 -8.08 21.37
C LYS A 142 -22.88 -9.43 21.44
N ALA A 143 -21.55 -9.45 21.37
CA ALA A 143 -20.73 -10.63 21.61
C ALA A 143 -19.84 -10.38 22.83
N GLY A 144 -20.05 -11.13 23.91
CA GLY A 144 -19.35 -10.86 25.17
C GLY A 144 -19.73 -9.50 25.77
N ALA A 145 -18.74 -8.62 25.97
CA ALA A 145 -18.96 -7.25 26.46
C ALA A 145 -18.98 -6.19 25.34
N GLY A 146 -18.57 -6.54 24.12
CA GLY A 146 -18.60 -5.64 22.97
C GLY A 146 -20.03 -5.50 22.44
N LEU A 147 -20.50 -4.25 22.35
CA LEU A 147 -21.80 -3.89 21.77
C LEU A 147 -21.54 -3.05 20.52
N GLU A 148 -22.13 -3.48 19.41
CA GLU A 148 -22.05 -2.78 18.15
C GLU A 148 -23.46 -2.36 17.70
N LYS A 149 -23.58 -1.16 17.17
CA LYS A 149 -24.84 -0.53 16.76
C LYS A 149 -24.63 0.18 15.43
N ILE A 150 -25.44 -0.15 14.42
CA ILE A 150 -25.43 0.53 13.13
C ILE A 150 -26.83 1.03 12.75
N THR A 151 -26.91 2.03 11.88
CA THR A 151 -28.16 2.63 11.41
C THR A 151 -28.34 2.38 9.91
N LEU A 152 -29.53 1.93 9.52
CA LEU A 152 -29.93 1.73 8.12
C LEU A 152 -30.91 2.82 7.72
N THR A 153 -30.59 3.55 6.65
CA THR A 153 -31.41 4.63 6.10
C THR A 153 -31.94 4.26 4.73
N CYS A 154 -33.25 4.46 4.55
CA CYS A 154 -33.96 4.12 3.33
C CYS A 154 -34.52 5.40 2.70
N GLN A 155 -33.88 5.85 1.62
CA GLN A 155 -34.26 7.06 0.90
C GLN A 155 -35.34 6.78 -0.15
N PRO A 156 -36.27 7.71 -0.41
CA PRO A 156 -37.26 7.56 -1.47
C PRO A 156 -36.61 7.71 -2.85
N ALA A 157 -37.19 7.10 -3.88
CA ALA A 157 -36.66 7.15 -5.25
C ALA A 157 -36.53 8.58 -5.81
N SER A 158 -37.34 9.53 -5.32
CA SER A 158 -37.31 10.94 -5.72
C SER A 158 -36.18 11.76 -5.09
N SER A 159 -35.47 11.20 -4.12
CA SER A 159 -34.31 11.80 -3.45
C SER A 159 -33.36 10.64 -3.13
N PRO A 160 -32.73 10.02 -4.14
CA PRO A 160 -31.90 8.84 -3.94
C PRO A 160 -30.81 9.13 -2.90
N CYS A 161 -30.32 8.09 -2.24
CA CYS A 161 -29.10 8.24 -1.46
C CYS A 161 -28.05 8.85 -2.40
N SER A 162 -27.51 10.02 -2.03
CA SER A 162 -26.25 10.47 -2.62
C SER A 162 -25.31 9.28 -2.50
N THR A 163 -24.64 8.89 -3.58
CA THR A 163 -23.47 7.98 -3.55
C THR A 163 -22.34 8.69 -2.81
N SER A 164 -22.60 9.04 -1.56
CA SER A 164 -21.60 9.39 -0.59
C SER A 164 -21.15 8.04 -0.05
N THR A 165 -20.15 7.48 -0.72
CA THR A 165 -19.17 6.64 -0.02
C THR A 165 -18.88 7.35 1.30
N THR A 166 -18.93 6.63 2.42
CA THR A 166 -18.46 7.15 3.71
C THR A 166 -16.96 7.37 3.58
N THR A 167 -16.57 8.47 2.94
CA THR A 167 -15.25 9.04 3.06
C THR A 167 -15.19 9.49 4.51
N THR A 168 -14.40 8.82 5.32
CA THR A 168 -13.95 9.39 6.58
C THR A 168 -13.32 10.73 6.22
N THR A 169 -14.03 11.83 6.40
CA THR A 169 -13.44 13.16 6.36
C THR A 169 -12.61 13.28 7.62
N THR A 170 -11.39 12.75 7.59
CA THR A 170 -10.32 13.30 8.41
C THR A 170 -10.15 14.72 7.92
N VAL A 171 -10.70 15.66 8.69
CA VAL A 171 -10.30 17.06 8.59
C VAL A 171 -8.84 17.09 9.05
N PHE A 172 -7.92 16.89 8.11
CA PHE A 172 -6.51 17.17 8.34
C PHE A 172 -6.39 18.68 8.46
N SER A 173 -6.38 19.17 9.70
CA SER A 173 -5.63 20.39 9.99
C SER A 173 -4.16 20.00 10.07
N THR A 174 -3.54 19.75 8.92
CA THR A 174 -2.08 19.73 8.82
C THR A 174 -1.64 21.17 8.70
N THR A 175 -0.97 21.67 9.74
CA THR A 175 -0.02 22.76 9.58
C THR A 175 1.21 22.20 8.86
N SER A 176 1.03 21.83 7.59
CA SER A 176 2.11 21.52 6.65
C SER A 176 2.21 22.68 5.66
N THR A 177 3.43 23.11 5.38
CA THR A 177 3.77 24.25 4.52
C THR A 177 3.53 23.98 3.03
N SER A 178 2.48 23.23 2.67
CA SER A 178 2.15 22.97 1.28
C SER A 178 1.52 24.19 0.64
N GLY A 179 2.01 24.57 -0.54
CA GLY A 179 1.37 25.60 -1.35
C GLY A 179 -0.08 25.22 -1.69
N PRO A 180 -0.95 26.20 -2.02
CA PRO A 180 -2.28 25.89 -2.53
C PRO A 180 -2.17 25.00 -3.79
N PRO A 181 -3.17 24.14 -4.07
CA PRO A 181 -3.27 23.44 -5.34
C PRO A 181 -3.08 24.40 -6.52
N PRO A 182 -2.38 24.00 -7.59
CA PRO A 182 -2.31 24.82 -8.80
C PRO A 182 -3.70 25.10 -9.35
N ALA A 183 -4.00 26.36 -9.67
CA ALA A 183 -5.23 26.71 -10.38
C ALA A 183 -5.29 26.02 -11.75
N ASN A 184 -6.50 25.71 -12.22
CA ASN A 184 -6.75 24.94 -13.44
C ASN A 184 -5.92 23.64 -13.51
N SER A 185 -6.05 22.79 -12.49
CA SER A 185 -5.36 21.50 -12.44
C SER A 185 -6.30 20.34 -12.12
N LEU A 186 -5.91 19.15 -12.57
CA LEU A 186 -6.47 17.87 -12.16
C LEU A 186 -5.52 17.24 -11.16
N SER A 187 -6.02 16.90 -9.97
CA SER A 187 -5.27 16.09 -9.00
C SER A 187 -5.83 14.69 -8.94
N PHE A 188 -4.95 13.69 -8.82
CA PHE A 188 -5.32 12.31 -8.51
C PHE A 188 -4.61 11.86 -7.24
N THR A 189 -5.36 11.51 -6.20
CA THR A 189 -4.81 10.98 -4.94
C THR A 189 -5.06 9.48 -4.86
N THR A 190 -4.01 8.68 -4.84
CA THR A 190 -4.14 7.22 -4.76
C THR A 190 -4.75 6.79 -3.44
N THR A 191 -5.56 5.73 -3.47
CA THR A 191 -6.22 5.12 -2.31
C THR A 191 -5.81 3.66 -2.20
N ALA A 192 -6.05 3.05 -1.04
CA ALA A 192 -5.71 1.64 -0.84
C ALA A 192 -6.62 0.76 -1.71
N GLY A 193 -6.04 -0.22 -2.41
CA GLY A 193 -6.80 -1.24 -3.12
C GLY A 193 -7.00 -2.51 -2.30
N THR A 194 -6.73 -3.66 -2.91
CA THR A 194 -6.90 -4.96 -2.25
C THR A 194 -5.92 -5.15 -1.08
N THR A 195 -6.31 -5.96 -0.11
CA THR A 195 -5.47 -6.35 1.03
C THR A 195 -4.45 -7.43 0.68
N SER A 196 -4.63 -8.12 -0.45
CA SER A 196 -3.69 -9.15 -0.92
C SER A 196 -3.66 -9.24 -2.44
N CYS A 197 -2.46 -9.07 -3.00
CA CYS A 197 -2.20 -9.19 -4.44
C CYS A 197 -2.05 -10.64 -4.92
N GLY A 198 -2.17 -11.61 -4.01
CA GLY A 198 -1.92 -13.03 -4.31
C GLY A 198 -0.45 -13.43 -4.17
N GLY A 199 -0.20 -14.72 -4.36
CA GLY A 199 1.13 -15.32 -4.27
C GLY A 199 1.86 -15.32 -5.61
N ALA A 200 3.16 -15.62 -5.58
CA ALA A 200 3.97 -15.76 -6.79
C ALA A 200 3.38 -16.83 -7.72
N GLY A 201 3.35 -16.54 -9.04
CA GLY A 201 2.70 -17.37 -10.04
C GLY A 201 1.22 -17.68 -9.71
N PHE A 202 0.53 -16.78 -9.00
CA PHE A 202 -0.83 -16.97 -8.49
C PHE A 202 -1.01 -18.31 -7.71
N SER A 203 0.01 -18.72 -6.97
CA SER A 203 -0.07 -19.87 -6.04
C SER A 203 -1.17 -19.68 -4.98
N THR A 204 -1.45 -18.43 -4.61
CA THR A 204 -2.68 -18.01 -3.95
C THR A 204 -3.36 -16.92 -4.79
N PRO A 205 -4.69 -16.95 -4.94
CA PRO A 205 -5.41 -15.90 -5.66
C PRO A 205 -5.31 -14.54 -4.98
N ALA A 206 -5.39 -13.46 -5.76
CA ALA A 206 -5.60 -12.12 -5.23
C ALA A 206 -6.95 -12.02 -4.51
N SER A 207 -7.06 -11.09 -3.57
CA SER A 207 -8.33 -10.76 -2.89
C SER A 207 -9.07 -9.65 -3.62
N GLN A 208 -10.39 -9.56 -3.44
CA GLN A 208 -11.17 -8.42 -3.94
C GLN A 208 -10.78 -7.12 -3.21
N PRO A 209 -10.94 -5.94 -3.82
CA PRO A 209 -11.50 -5.72 -5.17
C PRO A 209 -10.52 -6.05 -6.30
N PHE A 210 -11.05 -6.45 -7.45
CA PHE A 210 -10.29 -6.73 -8.66
C PHE A 210 -10.42 -5.58 -9.67
N SER A 211 -9.34 -5.29 -10.37
CA SER A 211 -9.30 -4.31 -11.47
C SER A 211 -9.01 -4.96 -12.81
N GLY A 212 -8.50 -6.19 -12.82
CA GLY A 212 -8.04 -6.84 -14.03
C GLY A 212 -8.08 -8.34 -13.97
N ALA A 213 -7.59 -8.97 -15.04
CA ALA A 213 -7.50 -10.42 -15.14
C ALA A 213 -6.54 -10.86 -16.26
N THR A 214 -6.09 -12.10 -16.17
CA THR A 214 -5.37 -12.85 -17.22
C THR A 214 -6.31 -13.87 -17.86
N TYR A 215 -6.07 -14.19 -19.13
CA TYR A 215 -6.96 -15.01 -19.96
C TYR A 215 -6.20 -15.95 -20.87
N SER A 216 -6.75 -17.13 -21.13
CA SER A 216 -6.13 -18.15 -22.01
C SER A 216 -6.46 -18.00 -23.49
N ASP A 217 -7.31 -17.03 -23.84
CA ASP A 217 -7.70 -16.70 -25.21
C ASP A 217 -7.40 -15.24 -25.55
N THR A 218 -7.21 -14.97 -26.84
CA THR A 218 -7.00 -13.61 -27.36
C THR A 218 -8.24 -12.71 -27.28
N GLY A 219 -9.42 -13.29 -27.07
CA GLY A 219 -10.66 -12.54 -26.83
C GLY A 219 -10.80 -12.02 -25.39
N CYS A 220 -9.87 -12.39 -24.49
CA CYS A 220 -9.90 -12.00 -23.08
C CYS A 220 -11.19 -12.45 -22.36
N THR A 221 -11.64 -13.69 -22.62
CA THR A 221 -12.92 -14.21 -22.12
C THR A 221 -12.77 -15.44 -21.22
N ALA A 222 -11.80 -16.31 -21.49
CA ALA A 222 -11.48 -17.51 -20.74
C ALA A 222 -10.53 -17.18 -19.59
N LEU A 223 -11.10 -16.77 -18.46
CA LEU A 223 -10.39 -16.34 -17.26
C LEU A 223 -9.39 -17.39 -16.77
N LEU A 224 -8.17 -16.93 -16.47
CA LEU A 224 -7.16 -17.68 -15.72
C LEU A 224 -7.13 -17.20 -14.28
N ASP A 225 -6.78 -15.93 -14.04
CA ASP A 225 -6.69 -15.35 -12.69
C ASP A 225 -7.16 -13.89 -12.68
N ASN A 226 -7.65 -13.44 -11.52
CA ASN A 226 -7.99 -12.04 -11.30
C ASN A 226 -6.77 -11.26 -10.80
N LEU A 227 -6.65 -10.01 -11.26
CA LEU A 227 -5.67 -9.03 -10.79
C LEU A 227 -6.32 -8.15 -9.73
N GLY A 228 -5.68 -8.07 -8.56
CA GLY A 228 -6.09 -7.22 -7.46
C GLY A 228 -5.91 -5.74 -7.76
N THR A 229 -6.83 -4.92 -7.27
CA THR A 229 -6.73 -3.46 -7.42
C THR A 229 -5.56 -2.93 -6.61
N SER A 230 -4.78 -1.96 -7.11
CA SER A 230 -3.59 -1.43 -6.38
C SER A 230 -2.47 -2.46 -6.20
N CYS A 231 -2.32 -3.36 -7.18
CA CYS A 231 -1.24 -4.34 -7.26
C CYS A 231 -0.44 -4.15 -8.54
N LEU A 232 0.86 -4.43 -8.47
CA LEU A 232 1.78 -4.51 -9.59
C LEU A 232 2.11 -5.98 -9.85
N TYR A 233 1.67 -6.47 -11.00
CA TYR A 233 2.00 -7.78 -11.54
C TYR A 233 3.10 -7.64 -12.60
N ILE A 234 4.13 -8.47 -12.55
CA ILE A 234 5.28 -8.40 -13.46
C ILE A 234 5.74 -9.80 -13.90
N GLY A 235 6.37 -9.87 -15.08
CA GLY A 235 7.08 -11.06 -15.55
C GLY A 235 6.34 -11.85 -16.61
N GLY A 236 7.08 -12.64 -17.39
CA GLY A 236 6.53 -13.56 -18.38
C GLY A 236 5.89 -14.81 -17.77
N GLY A 237 5.63 -15.83 -18.61
CA GLY A 237 4.94 -17.04 -18.17
C GLY A 237 5.76 -17.97 -17.27
N ALA A 238 7.07 -17.76 -17.15
CA ALA A 238 7.93 -18.47 -16.19
C ALA A 238 8.15 -17.68 -14.89
N GLY A 239 7.60 -16.47 -14.77
CA GLY A 239 7.70 -15.58 -13.60
C GLY A 239 6.91 -16.06 -12.39
N SER A 240 7.23 -17.24 -11.85
CA SER A 240 6.55 -17.82 -10.69
C SER A 240 7.29 -17.59 -9.36
N GLY A 241 8.43 -16.89 -9.39
CA GLY A 241 9.26 -16.63 -8.21
C GLY A 241 8.81 -15.40 -7.44
N VAL A 242 8.62 -14.27 -8.13
CA VAL A 242 8.34 -12.98 -7.51
C VAL A 242 6.83 -12.81 -7.29
N PRO A 243 6.37 -12.57 -6.05
CA PRO A 243 4.96 -12.26 -5.81
C PRO A 243 4.63 -10.84 -6.29
N PRO A 244 3.37 -10.58 -6.66
CA PRO A 244 2.91 -9.24 -7.01
C PRO A 244 3.07 -8.26 -5.83
N GLY A 245 3.50 -7.04 -6.11
CA GLY A 245 3.70 -5.98 -5.10
C GLY A 245 2.47 -5.10 -4.95
N ALA A 246 2.12 -4.65 -3.75
CA ALA A 246 1.05 -3.66 -3.59
C ALA A 246 1.58 -2.26 -3.91
N THR A 247 0.83 -1.44 -4.65
CA THR A 247 1.21 -0.04 -4.88
C THR A 247 0.92 0.81 -3.64
N PRO A 248 1.81 1.76 -3.26
CA PRO A 248 1.52 2.64 -2.13
C PRO A 248 0.34 3.58 -2.43
N ALA A 249 -0.44 3.90 -1.39
CA ALA A 249 -1.59 4.79 -1.47
C ALA A 249 -1.33 6.11 -0.71
N GLY A 250 -2.14 7.13 -0.96
CA GLY A 250 -2.08 8.43 -0.27
C GLY A 250 -1.18 9.47 -0.94
N ALA A 251 -0.61 9.16 -2.10
CA ALA A 251 0.15 10.13 -2.88
C ALA A 251 -0.75 10.85 -3.88
N THR A 252 -0.55 12.15 -4.00
CA THR A 252 -1.25 13.00 -4.95
C THR A 252 -0.32 13.33 -6.12
N SER A 253 -0.84 13.24 -7.34
CA SER A 253 -0.19 13.77 -8.54
C SER A 253 -1.05 14.86 -9.14
N TYR A 254 -0.43 15.96 -9.56
CA TYR A 254 -1.11 17.06 -10.25
C TYR A 254 -0.76 17.09 -11.73
N LEU A 255 -1.75 17.32 -12.59
CA LEU A 255 -1.56 17.73 -13.98
C LEU A 255 -2.26 19.07 -14.22
N SER A 256 -1.62 19.97 -14.96
CA SER A 256 -2.25 21.22 -15.38
C SER A 256 -3.18 20.97 -16.56
N ILE A 257 -4.28 21.73 -16.62
CA ILE A 257 -5.28 21.60 -17.68
C ILE A 257 -5.02 22.70 -18.71
N GLY A 258 -4.64 22.26 -19.91
CA GLY A 258 -4.46 23.09 -21.09
C GLY A 258 -5.73 23.22 -21.94
N PRO A 259 -5.65 23.95 -23.06
CA PRO A 259 -6.75 24.10 -24.01
C PRO A 259 -7.31 22.74 -24.47
N GLY A 260 -8.63 22.65 -24.61
CA GLY A 260 -9.30 21.44 -25.08
C GLY A 260 -9.19 20.25 -24.11
N ASN A 261 -9.08 20.52 -22.81
CA ASN A 261 -8.91 19.52 -21.74
C ASN A 261 -7.68 18.62 -21.94
N THR A 262 -6.64 19.17 -22.55
CA THR A 262 -5.32 18.54 -22.59
C THR A 262 -4.72 18.56 -21.18
N LEU A 263 -4.12 17.46 -20.76
CA LEU A 263 -3.37 17.38 -19.51
C LEU A 263 -1.90 17.55 -19.82
N VAL A 264 -1.22 18.39 -19.04
CA VAL A 264 0.22 18.62 -19.15
C VAL A 264 0.86 18.58 -17.77
N ALA A 265 2.16 18.27 -17.73
CA ALA A 265 2.91 18.21 -16.50
C ALA A 265 2.80 19.48 -15.63
N SER A 266 2.58 19.29 -14.34
CA SER A 266 2.47 20.36 -13.33
C SER A 266 3.63 20.31 -12.34
N ASN A 267 3.98 21.47 -11.78
CA ASN A 267 4.91 21.60 -10.67
C ASN A 267 4.28 21.20 -9.31
N GLY A 268 3.00 20.81 -9.30
CA GLY A 268 2.29 20.45 -8.08
C GLY A 268 2.27 21.59 -7.07
N THR A 269 2.35 21.27 -5.79
CA THR A 269 2.33 22.28 -4.70
C THR A 269 3.71 22.84 -4.37
N ASN A 270 4.76 22.47 -5.15
CA ASN A 270 6.16 22.83 -4.97
C ASN A 270 6.81 22.35 -3.66
N THR A 271 6.15 21.47 -2.89
CA THR A 271 6.61 21.09 -1.53
C THR A 271 6.49 19.61 -1.21
N ASN A 272 5.72 18.82 -1.97
CA ASN A 272 5.39 17.43 -1.62
C ASN A 272 5.75 16.39 -2.68
N ARG A 273 6.62 16.72 -3.66
CA ARG A 273 6.95 15.83 -4.79
C ARG A 273 5.70 15.27 -5.50
N ASP A 274 4.60 16.03 -5.46
CA ASP A 274 3.28 15.76 -6.04
C ASP A 274 3.16 16.27 -7.50
N CYS A 275 4.30 16.62 -8.07
CA CYS A 275 4.46 17.14 -9.41
C CYS A 275 4.55 16.00 -10.44
N THR A 276 4.38 16.36 -11.72
CA THR A 276 4.43 15.42 -12.85
C THR A 276 5.43 15.84 -13.92
N LYS A 277 6.43 16.64 -13.53
CA LYS A 277 7.53 17.09 -14.40
C LYS A 277 8.57 16.01 -14.61
N GLY A 278 9.07 15.97 -15.84
CA GLY A 278 10.19 15.14 -16.24
C GLY A 278 11.48 15.50 -15.53
N SER A 279 12.42 14.56 -15.56
CA SER A 279 13.76 14.76 -15.04
C SER A 279 14.54 15.78 -15.87
N SER A 280 15.61 16.32 -15.30
CA SER A 280 16.45 17.31 -15.96
C SER A 280 17.02 16.78 -17.28
N THR A 281 16.95 17.59 -18.34
CA THR A 281 17.57 17.27 -19.64
C THR A 281 19.03 17.72 -19.73
N THR A 282 19.51 18.49 -18.75
CA THR A 282 20.84 19.12 -18.77
C THR A 282 21.76 18.66 -17.65
N SER A 283 21.22 17.95 -16.66
CA SER A 283 21.97 17.56 -15.46
C SER A 283 21.67 16.11 -15.09
N SER A 284 22.73 15.35 -14.78
CA SER A 284 22.65 13.96 -14.33
C SER A 284 23.52 13.75 -13.09
N HIS A 285 23.17 12.77 -12.25
CA HIS A 285 23.97 12.35 -11.11
C HIS A 285 24.06 10.81 -10.99
N CYS A 286 25.02 10.32 -10.19
CA CYS A 286 25.23 8.89 -9.97
C CYS A 286 24.28 8.28 -8.95
N ILE A 287 23.32 7.44 -9.32
CA ILE A 287 22.31 6.94 -8.36
C ILE A 287 22.67 5.62 -7.63
N ASN A 288 23.85 5.07 -7.90
CA ASN A 288 24.30 3.73 -7.47
C ASN A 288 25.29 3.72 -6.30
N ALA A 289 25.53 4.88 -5.70
CA ALA A 289 26.61 5.05 -4.73
C ALA A 289 26.18 4.79 -3.28
N GLY A 290 27.15 4.39 -2.46
CA GLY A 290 26.94 4.07 -1.04
C GLY A 290 27.11 5.25 -0.11
N THR A 291 26.54 5.11 1.09
CA THR A 291 26.90 5.92 2.24
C THR A 291 28.31 5.58 2.72
N CYS A 292 29.09 6.59 3.09
CA CYS A 292 30.39 6.39 3.74
C CYS A 292 30.16 5.72 5.10
N SER A 293 30.82 4.58 5.34
CA SER A 293 30.66 3.76 6.54
C SER A 293 31.78 4.10 7.54
N GLY A 294 31.42 4.68 8.69
CA GLY A 294 32.33 5.03 9.79
C GLY A 294 32.06 6.44 10.32
N GLY A 295 31.29 6.54 11.42
CA GLY A 295 30.85 7.81 12.03
C GLY A 295 31.99 8.69 12.59
N PRO A 296 31.65 9.79 13.30
CA PRO A 296 31.70 9.69 14.76
C PRO A 296 30.74 10.67 15.50
N THR A 297 29.41 10.45 15.51
CA THR A 297 28.41 11.27 16.29
C THR A 297 28.47 12.80 16.08
N PRO A 298 27.56 13.58 16.68
CA PRO A 298 26.14 13.74 16.38
C PRO A 298 25.87 14.97 15.49
N GLY A 299 25.17 14.77 14.38
CA GLY A 299 24.84 15.79 13.36
C GLY A 299 25.25 15.32 11.97
N ALA A 300 24.41 14.51 11.33
CA ALA A 300 24.68 13.76 10.09
C ALA A 300 25.26 14.62 8.94
N THR A 301 26.18 14.04 8.16
CA THR A 301 26.77 14.68 6.97
C THR A 301 26.78 13.73 5.76
N CYS A 302 26.23 13.99 4.57
CA CYS A 302 25.20 14.90 4.02
C CYS A 302 24.75 14.30 2.65
N PHE A 303 23.59 14.71 2.10
CA PHE A 303 23.26 14.68 0.65
C PHE A 303 23.98 15.84 -0.14
N SER A 304 24.81 16.66 0.54
CA SER A 304 26.06 17.38 0.13
C SER A 304 26.43 18.39 1.25
N ALA A 305 27.68 18.74 1.60
CA ALA A 305 28.71 19.37 0.75
C ALA A 305 30.20 19.12 1.14
N THR A 306 30.53 18.26 2.12
CA THR A 306 31.93 18.04 2.62
C THR A 306 32.37 16.57 2.50
N GLY A 307 31.73 15.81 1.61
CA GLY A 307 31.63 14.35 1.67
C GLY A 307 32.82 13.50 1.22
N CYS A 308 33.98 14.12 0.92
CA CYS A 308 35.28 13.43 0.95
C CYS A 308 36.40 14.45 1.13
N GLY A 309 36.34 15.25 2.20
CA GLY A 309 37.51 15.98 2.71
C GLY A 309 38.47 15.04 3.45
N THR A 310 39.78 15.33 3.41
CA THR A 310 40.89 14.47 3.87
C THR A 310 40.70 13.93 5.30
N GLY A 311 40.35 12.64 5.41
CA GLY A 311 40.12 11.97 6.70
C GLY A 311 39.62 10.53 6.64
N GLY A 312 39.05 10.09 5.50
CA GLY A 312 38.99 8.67 5.10
C GLY A 312 37.67 7.94 5.44
N THR A 313 37.07 7.15 4.55
CA THR A 313 37.34 6.85 3.12
C THR A 313 36.03 6.32 2.53
N CYS A 314 35.59 6.88 1.39
CA CYS A 314 34.50 6.32 0.59
C CYS A 314 35.13 5.61 -0.62
N THR A 315 34.90 4.31 -0.80
CA THR A 315 35.35 3.57 -1.98
C THR A 315 34.17 3.36 -2.93
N GLY A 316 33.78 4.45 -3.61
CA GLY A 316 32.71 4.53 -4.61
C GLY A 316 32.45 5.99 -5.04
N PRO A 317 31.81 6.24 -6.21
CA PRO A 317 31.34 7.58 -6.59
C PRO A 317 30.37 8.14 -5.54
N ASN A 318 30.09 9.45 -5.52
CA ASN A 318 29.09 10.07 -4.62
C ASN A 318 27.68 9.97 -5.25
N PRO A 319 26.60 9.63 -4.50
CA PRO A 319 25.24 9.48 -5.04
C PRO A 319 24.64 10.74 -5.69
N ASP A 320 25.26 11.89 -5.45
CA ASP A 320 24.87 13.17 -6.05
C ASP A 320 26.00 13.78 -6.89
N ALA A 321 27.06 13.01 -7.16
CA ALA A 321 28.10 13.45 -8.09
C ALA A 321 27.48 13.63 -9.46
N SER A 322 27.67 14.83 -10.03
CA SER A 322 27.35 15.07 -11.42
C SER A 322 28.05 14.06 -12.32
N CYS A 323 27.34 13.52 -13.29
CA CYS A 323 27.87 12.55 -14.22
C CYS A 323 27.47 12.88 -15.66
N THR A 324 28.22 12.35 -16.60
CA THR A 324 27.90 12.37 -18.04
C THR A 324 27.71 10.95 -18.58
N THR A 325 28.38 9.98 -17.98
CA THR A 325 28.31 8.57 -18.35
C THR A 325 28.34 7.69 -17.11
N ASP A 326 27.94 6.43 -17.27
CA ASP A 326 28.06 5.41 -16.21
C ASP A 326 29.50 5.22 -15.73
N ALA A 327 30.52 5.53 -16.54
CA ALA A 327 31.92 5.45 -16.12
C ALA A 327 32.24 6.40 -14.96
N ASP A 328 31.62 7.58 -14.94
CA ASP A 328 31.74 8.55 -13.84
C ASP A 328 31.17 7.98 -12.53
N CYS A 329 30.25 7.02 -12.66
CA CYS A 329 29.55 6.32 -11.59
C CYS A 329 30.12 4.91 -11.33
N GLY A 330 31.39 4.69 -11.67
CA GLY A 330 32.09 3.43 -11.41
C GLY A 330 31.75 2.32 -12.41
N GLY A 331 31.17 2.66 -13.57
CA GLY A 331 30.92 1.75 -14.69
C GLY A 331 29.71 0.84 -14.53
N THR A 332 28.85 1.07 -13.53
CA THR A 332 27.60 0.30 -13.38
C THR A 332 26.60 0.77 -14.44
N ALA A 333 26.02 -0.16 -15.20
CA ALA A 333 25.06 0.20 -16.24
C ALA A 333 23.85 0.97 -15.67
N SER A 334 23.44 2.03 -16.38
CA SER A 334 22.30 2.91 -16.04
C SER A 334 22.43 3.57 -14.66
N SER A 335 23.65 3.82 -14.20
CA SER A 335 23.90 4.47 -12.90
C SER A 335 24.03 5.98 -13.00
N CYS A 336 24.45 6.51 -14.15
CA CYS A 336 24.36 7.93 -14.42
C CYS A 336 22.95 8.25 -14.91
N GLN A 337 22.14 8.91 -14.08
CA GLN A 337 20.74 9.19 -14.39
C GLN A 337 20.46 10.70 -14.33
N PRO A 338 19.54 11.20 -15.16
CA PRO A 338 19.02 12.55 -15.04
C PRO A 338 18.61 12.88 -13.60
N VAL A 339 18.93 14.11 -13.16
CA VAL A 339 18.48 14.62 -11.87
C VAL A 339 16.96 14.66 -11.89
N GLU A 340 16.33 13.94 -10.98
CA GLU A 340 14.88 13.86 -10.92
C GLU A 340 14.24 15.18 -10.49
N SER A 341 13.13 15.53 -11.14
CA SER A 341 12.28 16.64 -10.70
C SER A 341 11.14 16.13 -9.81
N CYS A 342 10.55 14.99 -10.18
CA CYS A 342 9.36 14.44 -9.57
C CYS A 342 9.46 12.91 -9.47
N PHE A 343 8.76 12.35 -8.48
CA PHE A 343 8.59 10.91 -8.32
C PHE A 343 7.12 10.56 -8.52
N PHE A 344 6.85 9.41 -9.13
CA PHE A 344 5.52 8.86 -9.23
C PHE A 344 5.19 8.05 -7.97
N GLY A 345 4.62 8.75 -6.99
CA GLY A 345 4.23 8.18 -5.71
C GLY A 345 5.41 7.81 -4.80
N PRO A 346 5.13 7.18 -3.64
CA PRO A 346 6.14 6.72 -2.69
C PRO A 346 6.93 5.52 -3.22
N PRO A 347 8.08 5.18 -2.61
CA PRO A 347 8.82 3.97 -2.95
C PRO A 347 7.95 2.70 -2.92
N LEU A 348 8.04 1.90 -3.97
CA LEU A 348 7.30 0.66 -4.15
C LEU A 348 8.10 -0.53 -3.63
N ALA A 349 7.57 -1.23 -2.63
CA ALA A 349 8.19 -2.43 -2.08
C ALA A 349 7.67 -3.68 -2.79
N ILE A 350 8.60 -4.54 -3.24
CA ILE A 350 8.29 -5.87 -3.78
C ILE A 350 8.99 -6.90 -2.88
N PRO A 351 8.25 -7.51 -1.94
CA PRO A 351 8.81 -8.49 -1.03
C PRO A 351 9.07 -9.81 -1.76
N TYR A 352 10.15 -10.50 -1.41
CA TYR A 352 10.39 -11.85 -1.90
C TYR A 352 10.60 -12.82 -0.71
N PRO A 353 9.52 -13.38 -0.13
CA PRO A 353 9.60 -14.09 1.15
C PRO A 353 10.39 -15.40 1.09
N THR A 354 10.46 -16.07 -0.07
CA THR A 354 11.24 -17.31 -0.19
C THR A 354 12.74 -17.04 -0.36
N VAL A 355 13.11 -15.89 -0.93
CA VAL A 355 14.51 -15.45 -1.05
C VAL A 355 14.61 -13.97 -0.62
N PRO A 356 14.59 -13.67 0.69
CA PRO A 356 14.55 -12.29 1.18
C PRO A 356 15.67 -11.39 0.65
N ALA A 357 16.83 -11.97 0.34
CA ALA A 357 17.98 -11.31 -0.29
C ALA A 357 17.63 -10.61 -1.62
N LEU A 358 16.60 -11.08 -2.31
CA LEU A 358 16.15 -10.57 -3.61
C LEU A 358 14.95 -9.61 -3.51
N SER A 359 14.57 -9.20 -2.30
CA SER A 359 13.50 -8.21 -2.12
C SER A 359 13.95 -6.85 -2.65
N THR A 360 13.08 -6.18 -3.41
CA THR A 360 13.41 -4.94 -4.10
C THR A 360 12.61 -3.76 -3.58
N CYS A 361 13.27 -2.61 -3.46
CA CYS A 361 12.65 -1.30 -3.40
C CYS A 361 12.78 -0.60 -4.74
N VAL A 362 11.67 -0.12 -5.29
CA VAL A 362 11.63 0.56 -6.59
C VAL A 362 11.27 2.02 -6.38
N LEU A 363 12.11 2.92 -6.90
CA LEU A 363 11.82 4.36 -6.96
C LEU A 363 11.37 4.71 -8.37
N ASN A 364 10.13 5.15 -8.53
CA ASN A 364 9.59 5.55 -9.82
C ASN A 364 9.82 7.04 -10.02
N VAL A 365 10.75 7.39 -10.90
CA VAL A 365 11.04 8.78 -11.27
C VAL A 365 10.29 9.12 -12.55
N ILE A 366 9.74 10.34 -12.64
CA ILE A 366 9.11 10.81 -13.87
C ILE A 366 10.22 11.11 -14.88
N ALA A 367 10.28 10.36 -15.98
CA ALA A 367 11.34 10.45 -16.97
C ALA A 367 11.20 11.73 -17.80
N THR A 368 10.03 11.95 -18.36
CA THR A 368 9.66 13.13 -19.16
C THR A 368 8.31 13.67 -18.71
N ASP A 369 8.02 14.92 -19.05
CA ASP A 369 6.77 15.58 -18.66
C ASP A 369 5.56 14.71 -19.00
N ALA A 370 4.72 14.43 -17.99
CA ALA A 370 3.47 13.73 -18.20
C ALA A 370 2.55 14.52 -19.13
N SER A 371 1.76 13.79 -19.91
CA SER A 371 0.80 14.36 -20.85
C SER A 371 -0.48 13.53 -20.86
N GLY A 372 -1.56 14.06 -21.43
CA GLY A 372 -2.76 13.27 -21.59
C GLY A 372 -3.97 14.08 -21.99
N THR A 373 -5.13 13.50 -21.75
CA THR A 373 -6.44 14.11 -22.00
C THR A 373 -7.39 13.76 -20.87
N SER A 374 -8.28 14.69 -20.55
CA SER A 374 -9.41 14.45 -19.65
C SER A 374 -10.73 14.89 -20.25
N ASP A 375 -11.82 14.31 -19.77
CA ASP A 375 -13.16 14.80 -19.95
C ASP A 375 -13.77 15.07 -18.57
N PRO A 376 -13.76 16.34 -18.10
CA PRO A 376 -14.37 16.75 -16.84
C PRO A 376 -15.83 16.33 -16.67
N ALA A 377 -16.62 16.24 -17.75
CA ALA A 377 -18.05 15.94 -17.63
C ALA A 377 -18.33 14.47 -17.35
N THR A 378 -17.43 13.57 -17.79
CA THR A 378 -17.56 12.12 -17.57
C THR A 378 -16.55 11.56 -16.58
N GLY A 379 -15.51 12.34 -16.26
CA GLY A 379 -14.37 11.91 -15.44
C GLY A 379 -13.48 10.90 -16.15
N ALA A 380 -13.59 10.79 -17.48
CA ALA A 380 -12.71 9.94 -18.27
C ALA A 380 -11.34 10.60 -18.42
N ALA A 381 -10.27 9.81 -18.27
CA ALA A 381 -8.90 10.28 -18.46
C ALA A 381 -8.01 9.22 -19.13
N SER A 382 -7.01 9.71 -19.86
CA SER A 382 -5.91 8.93 -20.40
C SER A 382 -4.64 9.75 -20.23
N VAL A 383 -3.71 9.24 -19.45
CA VAL A 383 -2.48 9.94 -19.07
C VAL A 383 -1.29 9.08 -19.44
N ASP A 384 -0.29 9.70 -20.05
CA ASP A 384 1.01 9.12 -20.33
C ASP A 384 1.96 9.55 -19.22
N ILE A 385 2.48 8.56 -18.48
CA ILE A 385 3.47 8.79 -17.43
C ILE A 385 4.71 7.96 -17.75
N PRO A 386 5.68 8.53 -18.48
CA PRO A 386 6.97 7.88 -18.74
C PRO A 386 7.80 7.84 -17.45
N LEU A 387 8.24 6.66 -17.04
CA LEU A 387 8.99 6.46 -15.80
C LEU A 387 10.39 5.93 -16.06
N VAL A 388 11.30 6.33 -15.18
CA VAL A 388 12.53 5.61 -14.89
C VAL A 388 12.36 4.93 -13.54
N SER A 389 12.14 3.61 -13.55
CA SER A 389 12.05 2.80 -12.34
C SER A 389 13.44 2.38 -11.90
N ARG A 390 13.95 3.00 -10.82
CA ARG A 390 15.25 2.68 -10.22
C ARG A 390 15.08 1.51 -9.25
N VAL A 391 15.75 0.40 -9.51
CA VAL A 391 15.60 -0.86 -8.76
C VAL A 391 16.73 -1.06 -7.78
N TYR A 392 16.40 -1.22 -6.49
CA TYR A 392 17.35 -1.47 -5.42
C TYR A 392 17.03 -2.80 -4.72
N LEU A 393 17.99 -3.72 -4.68
CA LEU A 393 17.94 -4.89 -3.82
C LEU A 393 18.24 -4.46 -2.39
N THR A 394 17.40 -4.84 -1.43
CA THR A 394 17.60 -4.42 -0.03
C THR A 394 17.85 -5.59 0.90
N GLY A 395 17.56 -6.81 0.46
CA GLY A 395 17.68 -8.02 1.27
C GLY A 395 16.71 -8.07 2.46
N ASN A 396 15.78 -7.12 2.55
CA ASN A 396 14.82 -7.02 3.63
C ASN A 396 13.44 -7.49 3.13
N GLY A 397 13.09 -8.75 3.43
CA GLY A 397 11.82 -9.33 3.01
C GLY A 397 10.59 -8.79 3.75
N THR A 398 10.76 -8.13 4.90
CA THR A 398 9.63 -7.60 5.70
C THR A 398 9.36 -6.13 5.40
N ALA A 399 10.39 -5.35 5.09
CA ALA A 399 10.29 -3.97 4.65
C ALA A 399 11.31 -3.71 3.53
N PRO A 400 11.00 -4.15 2.27
CA PRO A 400 11.92 -3.98 1.16
C PRO A 400 12.32 -2.53 0.93
N CYS A 401 11.36 -1.61 0.98
CA CYS A 401 11.63 -0.18 1.06
C CYS A 401 11.76 0.26 2.52
N PRO A 402 12.73 1.11 2.87
CA PRO A 402 12.74 1.75 4.16
C PRO A 402 11.47 2.58 4.38
N GLN A 403 10.96 2.52 5.61
CA GLN A 403 9.70 3.13 6.04
C GLN A 403 9.98 4.20 7.08
N CYS A 404 9.17 5.24 7.08
CA CYS A 404 9.11 6.20 8.17
C CYS A 404 8.41 5.56 9.38
N LYS A 405 9.09 5.47 10.52
CA LYS A 405 8.46 4.96 11.74
C LYS A 405 7.59 6.04 12.35
N CYS A 406 6.32 5.74 12.59
CA CYS A 406 5.47 6.56 13.46
C CYS A 406 4.57 5.68 14.34
N GLY A 407 4.15 6.23 15.48
CA GLY A 407 3.24 5.53 16.41
C GLY A 407 1.84 5.35 15.82
N THR A 408 1.37 6.32 15.02
CA THR A 408 0.09 6.30 14.30
C THR A 408 0.24 7.07 12.97
N PRO A 409 -0.02 6.46 11.79
CA PRO A 409 -0.04 7.15 10.50
C PRO A 409 -1.19 8.19 10.39
N PRO A 410 -1.07 9.23 9.52
CA PRO A 410 0.10 9.55 8.69
C PRO A 410 1.25 10.14 9.50
N CYS A 411 2.49 9.83 9.11
CA CYS A 411 3.67 10.37 9.78
C CYS A 411 3.88 11.82 9.32
N SER A 412 3.31 12.80 10.02
CA SER A 412 3.59 14.23 9.80
C SER A 412 4.02 14.91 11.10
N GLY A 413 5.07 15.73 11.04
CA GLY A 413 5.59 16.48 12.19
C GLY A 413 6.27 15.61 13.28
N SER A 414 6.05 15.95 14.55
CA SER A 414 6.73 15.37 15.73
C SER A 414 6.34 13.92 16.06
N GLY A 415 5.48 13.28 15.26
CA GLY A 415 5.04 11.88 15.46
C GLY A 415 5.92 10.83 14.79
N ALA A 416 6.83 11.25 13.90
CA ALA A 416 7.83 10.37 13.30
C ALA A 416 8.98 10.13 14.28
N THR A 417 9.34 8.86 14.49
CA THR A 417 10.53 8.44 15.25
C THR A 417 11.73 8.15 14.35
N GLY A 418 11.56 8.42 13.04
CA GLY A 418 12.59 8.42 12.01
C GLY A 418 12.57 7.19 11.10
N CYS A 419 13.42 7.16 10.09
CA CYS A 419 13.46 6.04 9.15
C CYS A 419 13.88 4.73 9.83
N ASN A 420 13.27 3.61 9.43
CA ASN A 420 13.57 2.29 10.00
C ASN A 420 14.93 1.72 9.55
N ALA A 421 15.41 2.12 8.37
CA ALA A 421 16.58 1.60 7.68
C ALA A 421 17.05 2.61 6.61
N GLY A 422 18.06 2.23 5.84
CA GLY A 422 18.63 3.04 4.77
C GLY A 422 19.57 4.14 5.26
N PRO A 423 20.09 4.97 4.34
CA PRO A 423 20.99 6.10 4.65
C PRO A 423 20.47 7.05 5.74
N ASN A 424 19.15 7.27 5.78
CA ASN A 424 18.53 8.20 6.71
C ASN A 424 17.96 7.49 7.96
N ALA A 425 18.42 6.28 8.30
CA ALA A 425 17.94 5.55 9.49
C ALA A 425 18.00 6.43 10.76
N GLY A 426 16.86 6.53 11.46
CA GLY A 426 16.70 7.40 12.64
C GLY A 426 16.59 8.90 12.35
N GLY A 427 16.79 9.34 11.10
CA GLY A 427 16.59 10.71 10.65
C GLY A 427 15.11 11.08 10.50
N ALA A 428 14.81 12.38 10.46
CA ALA A 428 13.44 12.88 10.30
C ALA A 428 12.83 12.41 8.97
N CYS A 429 11.54 12.08 9.00
CA CYS A 429 10.81 11.65 7.83
C CYS A 429 9.34 12.02 7.96
N SER A 430 8.69 12.14 6.81
CA SER A 430 7.26 12.38 6.70
C SER A 430 6.68 11.48 5.61
N THR A 431 5.44 11.07 5.80
CA THR A 431 4.72 10.29 4.79
C THR A 431 3.21 10.42 4.98
N ASN A 432 2.54 10.61 3.85
CA ASN A 432 1.11 10.44 3.72
C ASN A 432 0.77 9.03 3.19
N SER A 433 1.79 8.17 3.00
CA SER A 433 1.61 6.80 2.53
C SER A 433 0.89 5.99 3.59
N THR A 434 -0.42 5.82 3.42
CA THR A 434 -1.26 4.98 4.26
C THR A 434 -1.80 3.87 3.40
N THR A 435 -1.48 2.62 3.72
CA THR A 435 -2.06 1.47 3.02
C THR A 435 -2.61 0.48 4.04
N GLY A 436 -3.62 -0.28 3.62
CA GLY A 436 -4.00 -1.53 4.29
C GLY A 436 -3.00 -2.68 4.03
N ASN A 437 -1.78 -2.39 3.57
CA ASN A 437 -0.73 -3.37 3.31
C ASN A 437 0.57 -3.00 4.04
N PRO A 438 0.99 -3.80 5.05
CA PRO A 438 2.19 -3.53 5.84
C PRO A 438 3.50 -3.43 5.05
N ALA A 439 3.59 -4.00 3.85
CA ALA A 439 4.82 -3.97 3.05
C ALA A 439 5.08 -2.60 2.40
N THR A 440 4.04 -1.81 2.13
CA THR A 440 4.14 -0.48 1.49
C THR A 440 3.64 0.66 2.37
N GLU A 441 3.17 0.36 3.58
CA GLU A 441 2.79 1.38 4.54
C GLU A 441 4.00 2.25 4.88
N ASN A 442 3.77 3.56 5.03
CA ASN A 442 4.76 4.52 5.49
C ASN A 442 6.07 4.59 4.68
N THR A 443 6.13 4.07 3.44
CA THR A 443 7.28 4.32 2.55
C THR A 443 7.33 5.81 2.19
N THR A 444 8.53 6.35 2.03
CA THR A 444 8.74 7.76 1.70
C THR A 444 10.12 7.95 1.10
N HIS A 445 10.24 8.97 0.24
CA HIS A 445 11.53 9.39 -0.30
C HIS A 445 12.46 10.02 0.75
N ASP A 446 11.92 10.40 1.92
CA ASP A 446 12.73 10.78 3.09
C ASP A 446 13.56 9.60 3.63
N CYS A 447 13.10 8.37 3.37
CA CYS A 447 13.74 7.12 3.77
C CYS A 447 14.20 6.35 2.52
N PRO A 448 15.27 6.80 1.84
CA PRO A 448 15.75 6.16 0.63
C PRO A 448 16.29 4.75 0.91
N PRO A 449 16.21 3.80 -0.05
CA PRO A 449 16.90 2.53 0.04
C PRO A 449 18.42 2.73 0.04
N GLN A 450 19.15 1.72 0.53
CA GLN A 450 20.61 1.72 0.44
C GLN A 450 21.02 1.46 -1.01
N ALA A 451 21.73 2.42 -1.62
CA ALA A 451 22.19 2.32 -3.00
C ALA A 451 23.56 1.64 -3.15
N GLY A 452 24.43 1.76 -2.13
CA GLY A 452 25.80 1.24 -2.16
C GLY A 452 25.96 -0.27 -2.00
N GLY A 453 27.12 -0.79 -2.42
CA GLY A 453 27.51 -2.18 -2.18
C GLY A 453 26.96 -3.20 -3.19
N GLY A 454 26.60 -2.77 -4.40
CA GLY A 454 26.02 -3.65 -5.43
C GLY A 454 24.50 -3.85 -5.32
N LEU A 455 23.84 -3.00 -4.54
CA LEU A 455 22.40 -3.06 -4.28
C LEU A 455 21.57 -2.32 -5.34
N PHE A 456 22.15 -1.41 -6.11
CA PHE A 456 21.50 -0.86 -7.30
C PHE A 456 21.56 -1.86 -8.47
N ASN A 457 20.41 -2.15 -9.07
CA ASN A 457 20.25 -3.21 -10.08
C ASN A 457 19.83 -2.69 -11.47
N GLY A 458 19.69 -1.38 -11.60
CA GLY A 458 19.42 -0.71 -12.87
C GLY A 458 18.31 0.32 -12.77
N ALA A 459 18.30 1.19 -13.76
CA ALA A 459 17.23 2.14 -14.03
C ALA A 459 16.49 1.68 -15.29
N LEU A 460 15.21 1.34 -15.14
CA LEU A 460 14.39 0.75 -16.20
C LEU A 460 13.47 1.80 -16.78
N SER A 461 13.42 1.91 -18.10
CA SER A 461 12.38 2.68 -18.78
C SER A 461 11.07 1.90 -18.71
N VAL A 462 10.08 2.46 -18.02
CA VAL A 462 8.74 1.89 -17.84
C VAL A 462 7.73 2.96 -18.20
N ASP A 463 6.97 2.74 -19.28
CA ASP A 463 5.99 3.71 -19.72
C ASP A 463 4.59 3.28 -19.28
N LEU A 464 3.95 4.06 -18.41
CA LEU A 464 2.53 3.91 -18.11
C LEU A 464 1.75 4.65 -19.21
N ASN A 465 1.65 4.02 -20.38
CA ASN A 465 1.05 4.60 -21.58
C ASN A 465 0.08 3.61 -22.26
N PRO A 466 -1.24 3.85 -22.18
CA PRO A 466 -1.90 4.84 -21.33
C PRO A 466 -2.08 4.31 -19.90
N LEU A 467 -2.02 5.21 -18.92
CA LEU A 467 -2.71 5.09 -17.64
C LEU A 467 -4.11 5.68 -17.79
N THR A 468 -5.15 4.85 -17.76
CA THR A 468 -6.49 5.28 -18.20
C THR A 468 -7.60 4.84 -17.26
N THR A 469 -8.65 5.65 -17.16
CA THR A 469 -9.90 5.27 -16.49
C THR A 469 -10.77 4.32 -17.32
N GLY A 470 -10.35 4.01 -18.56
CA GLY A 470 -10.94 2.98 -19.41
C GLY A 470 -10.28 1.61 -19.20
N SER A 471 -10.28 0.77 -20.23
CA SER A 471 -9.61 -0.53 -20.21
C SER A 471 -8.29 -0.49 -20.98
N ALA A 472 -7.24 -1.09 -20.42
CA ALA A 472 -5.95 -1.30 -21.07
C ALA A 472 -5.66 -2.81 -21.14
N SER A 473 -5.33 -3.32 -22.33
CA SER A 473 -5.06 -4.76 -22.53
C SER A 473 -4.01 -5.02 -23.60
N MET A 474 -3.27 -6.12 -23.45
CA MET A 474 -2.43 -6.67 -24.51
C MET A 474 -2.90 -8.08 -24.86
N THR A 475 -2.84 -8.43 -26.14
CA THR A 475 -3.25 -9.73 -26.67
C THR A 475 -2.16 -10.32 -27.56
N SER A 476 -1.90 -11.61 -27.42
CA SER A 476 -0.92 -12.33 -28.23
C SER A 476 -1.26 -13.81 -28.27
N ALA A 477 -1.57 -14.34 -29.46
CA ALA A 477 -1.86 -15.77 -29.63
C ALA A 477 -0.66 -16.66 -29.24
N GLY A 478 0.56 -16.16 -29.42
CA GLY A 478 1.80 -16.84 -29.04
C GLY A 478 2.23 -16.58 -27.59
N GLY A 479 1.50 -15.77 -26.83
CA GLY A 479 1.84 -15.40 -25.44
C GLY A 479 3.07 -14.50 -25.30
N MET A 480 3.62 -13.97 -26.39
CA MET A 480 4.72 -13.00 -26.37
C MET A 480 4.12 -11.60 -26.47
N PHE A 481 4.18 -10.83 -25.39
CA PHE A 481 3.57 -9.49 -25.28
C PHE A 481 4.60 -8.37 -25.38
N CYS A 482 5.82 -8.63 -24.91
CA CYS A 482 6.87 -7.62 -24.80
C CYS A 482 8.09 -7.91 -25.67
N PRO A 483 8.82 -6.86 -26.11
CA PRO A 483 10.07 -7.03 -26.83
C PRO A 483 11.07 -7.86 -26.01
N ASN A 484 11.69 -8.85 -26.66
CA ASN A 484 12.69 -9.73 -26.05
C ASN A 484 12.22 -10.53 -24.83
N GLN A 485 10.91 -10.66 -24.63
CA GLN A 485 10.37 -11.67 -23.71
C GLN A 485 10.89 -13.05 -24.13
N THR A 486 11.24 -13.90 -23.17
CA THR A 486 11.86 -15.22 -23.42
C THR A 486 10.90 -16.38 -23.21
N HIS A 487 9.91 -16.23 -22.31
CA HIS A 487 8.90 -17.24 -22.04
C HIS A 487 7.49 -16.68 -22.27
N ALA A 488 6.72 -17.37 -23.12
CA ALA A 488 5.33 -17.03 -23.43
C ALA A 488 4.46 -17.05 -22.17
N GLY A 489 3.48 -16.14 -22.11
CA GLY A 489 2.56 -15.98 -20.99
C GLY A 489 2.82 -14.71 -20.18
N VAL A 490 2.11 -14.56 -19.07
CA VAL A 490 2.24 -13.43 -18.15
C VAL A 490 2.22 -13.90 -16.70
N PHE A 491 3.00 -13.28 -15.84
CA PHE A 491 2.91 -13.40 -14.38
C PHE A 491 2.93 -14.86 -13.87
N GLY A 492 3.73 -15.73 -14.50
CA GLY A 492 3.79 -17.16 -14.20
C GLY A 492 2.66 -18.01 -14.80
N ARG A 493 1.88 -17.46 -15.74
CA ARG A 493 0.84 -18.15 -16.53
C ARG A 493 1.28 -18.33 -17.96
N ALA A 494 1.94 -19.45 -18.24
CA ALA A 494 2.50 -19.79 -19.55
C ALA A 494 1.46 -19.89 -20.69
N ASN A 495 0.18 -20.11 -20.37
CA ASN A 495 -0.90 -20.21 -21.34
C ASN A 495 -1.72 -18.91 -21.50
N ALA A 496 -1.29 -17.81 -20.88
CA ALA A 496 -1.99 -16.54 -21.03
C ALA A 496 -1.79 -15.97 -22.45
N GLN A 497 -2.90 -15.61 -23.09
CA GLN A 497 -2.96 -14.99 -24.41
C GLN A 497 -3.55 -13.57 -24.37
N CYS A 498 -4.12 -13.18 -23.24
CA CYS A 498 -4.54 -11.82 -22.97
C CYS A 498 -4.41 -11.49 -21.49
N PHE A 499 -4.13 -10.24 -21.17
CA PHE A 499 -4.31 -9.67 -19.84
C PHE A 499 -4.81 -8.24 -19.95
N ARG A 500 -5.61 -7.81 -18.96
CA ARG A 500 -6.30 -6.53 -18.97
C ARG A 500 -6.37 -5.94 -17.57
N GLU A 501 -6.21 -4.63 -17.49
CA GLU A 501 -6.62 -3.79 -16.37
C GLU A 501 -7.78 -2.91 -16.81
N THR A 502 -8.75 -2.71 -15.92
CA THR A 502 -9.99 -1.97 -16.16
C THR A 502 -10.14 -0.88 -15.10
N GLY A 503 -10.05 0.36 -15.55
CA GLY A 503 -10.33 1.54 -14.76
C GLY A 503 -11.83 1.81 -14.60
N SER A 504 -12.12 2.91 -13.89
CA SER A 504 -13.46 3.48 -13.75
C SER A 504 -13.33 5.01 -13.82
N PRO A 505 -14.07 5.68 -14.71
CA PRO A 505 -14.13 7.15 -14.76
C PRO A 505 -14.62 7.75 -13.44
N ALA A 506 -14.20 8.98 -13.16
CA ALA A 506 -14.58 9.70 -11.94
C ALA A 506 -16.04 10.18 -11.90
N GLY A 507 -16.74 10.15 -13.04
CA GLY A 507 -17.99 10.90 -13.19
C GLY A 507 -17.74 12.40 -13.34
N ASP A 508 -18.81 13.19 -13.26
CA ASP A 508 -18.75 14.64 -13.47
C ASP A 508 -17.91 15.36 -12.42
N LEU A 509 -16.75 15.88 -12.81
CA LEU A 509 -15.81 16.60 -11.94
C LEU A 509 -16.07 18.11 -11.88
N THR A 510 -17.09 18.63 -12.56
CA THR A 510 -17.32 20.08 -12.70
C THR A 510 -17.77 20.76 -11.40
N ASP A 511 -18.12 19.99 -10.37
CA ASP A 511 -18.43 20.50 -9.03
C ASP A 511 -17.18 20.87 -8.21
N GLY A 512 -15.98 20.53 -8.71
CA GLY A 512 -14.71 20.79 -8.03
C GLY A 512 -14.46 19.90 -6.81
N MET A 513 -15.26 18.86 -6.60
CA MET A 513 -15.15 17.95 -5.46
C MET A 513 -14.32 16.71 -5.81
N PRO A 514 -13.69 16.04 -4.82
CA PRO A 514 -12.99 14.78 -5.05
C PRO A 514 -13.97 13.64 -5.37
N HIS A 515 -13.77 12.97 -6.51
CA HIS A 515 -14.58 11.87 -7.00
C HIS A 515 -13.76 10.58 -7.12
N ALA A 516 -14.35 9.45 -6.77
CA ALA A 516 -13.67 8.16 -6.86
C ALA A 516 -13.47 7.74 -8.32
N ALA A 517 -12.25 7.32 -8.65
CA ALA A 517 -11.88 6.80 -9.95
C ALA A 517 -10.86 5.67 -9.79
N THR A 518 -10.72 4.85 -10.83
CA THR A 518 -9.64 3.86 -10.92
C THR A 518 -8.97 4.03 -12.26
N GLU A 519 -7.65 4.13 -12.27
CA GLU A 519 -6.85 4.10 -13.48
C GLU A 519 -6.22 2.72 -13.63
N GLY A 520 -6.21 2.16 -14.84
CA GLY A 520 -5.61 0.88 -15.17
C GLY A 520 -4.60 1.03 -16.29
N THR A 521 -3.55 0.21 -16.26
CA THR A 521 -2.54 0.19 -17.31
C THR A 521 -1.88 -1.19 -17.44
N VAL A 522 -1.46 -1.50 -18.66
CA VAL A 522 -0.64 -2.67 -18.99
C VAL A 522 0.55 -2.17 -19.81
N PHE A 523 1.73 -2.71 -19.54
CA PHE A 523 2.97 -2.20 -20.10
C PHE A 523 4.02 -3.30 -20.20
N CYS A 524 5.21 -2.94 -20.71
CA CYS A 524 6.35 -3.83 -20.78
C CYS A 524 7.45 -3.36 -19.84
N ILE A 525 8.11 -4.31 -19.20
CA ILE A 525 9.25 -4.07 -18.32
C ILE A 525 10.50 -4.64 -19.02
N PRO A 526 11.53 -3.82 -19.26
CA PRO A 526 12.78 -4.30 -19.83
C PRO A 526 13.57 -5.14 -18.81
N GLN A 527 14.62 -5.81 -19.28
CA GLN A 527 15.55 -6.50 -18.39
C GLN A 527 16.30 -5.51 -17.50
N THR A 528 16.57 -5.93 -16.27
CA THR A 528 17.53 -5.27 -15.36
C THR A 528 18.97 -5.63 -15.72
N ALA A 529 19.93 -4.95 -15.09
CA ALA A 529 21.35 -5.34 -15.21
C ALA A 529 21.65 -6.66 -14.46
N ASN A 530 20.77 -7.09 -13.56
CA ASN A 530 20.95 -8.28 -12.74
C ASN A 530 20.26 -9.50 -13.36
N GLN A 531 21.07 -10.43 -13.85
CA GLN A 531 20.60 -11.67 -14.48
C GLN A 531 19.76 -12.54 -13.53
N THR A 532 20.05 -12.52 -12.22
CA THR A 532 19.26 -13.26 -11.23
C THR A 532 17.88 -12.65 -11.07
N VAL A 533 17.77 -11.31 -11.01
CA VAL A 533 16.47 -10.61 -10.97
C VAL A 533 15.68 -10.92 -12.23
N ASN A 534 16.32 -10.85 -13.40
CA ASN A 534 15.69 -11.17 -14.68
C ASN A 534 15.19 -12.61 -14.73
N LEU A 535 15.96 -13.56 -14.20
CA LEU A 535 15.57 -14.96 -14.15
C LEU A 535 14.38 -15.21 -13.23
N VAL A 536 14.38 -14.66 -12.01
CA VAL A 536 13.30 -14.94 -11.03
C VAL A 536 12.01 -14.20 -11.33
N ALA A 537 12.10 -13.00 -11.90
CA ALA A 537 10.96 -12.19 -12.30
C ALA A 537 10.54 -12.45 -13.76
N ASP A 538 11.31 -13.24 -14.51
CA ASP A 538 11.10 -13.50 -15.95
C ASP A 538 11.00 -12.21 -16.77
N LEU A 539 12.04 -11.37 -16.65
CA LEU A 539 12.20 -10.10 -17.37
C LEU A 539 13.20 -10.25 -18.55
N PRO A 540 12.99 -9.57 -19.69
CA PRO A 540 11.90 -8.65 -20.00
C PRO A 540 10.53 -9.33 -20.06
N GLY A 541 9.49 -8.64 -19.59
CA GLY A 541 8.18 -9.25 -19.47
C GLY A 541 7.05 -8.23 -19.33
N PRO A 542 5.80 -8.69 -19.43
CA PRO A 542 4.62 -7.85 -19.23
C PRO A 542 4.55 -7.32 -17.80
N GLY A 543 3.87 -6.18 -17.66
CA GLY A 543 3.53 -5.53 -16.41
C GLY A 543 2.07 -5.09 -16.44
N ALA A 544 1.38 -5.16 -15.30
CA ALA A 544 0.01 -4.68 -15.14
C ALA A 544 -0.18 -4.06 -13.77
N THR A 545 -0.87 -2.92 -13.72
CA THR A 545 -1.27 -2.31 -12.45
C THR A 545 -2.53 -1.46 -12.58
N SER A 546 -3.19 -1.23 -11.46
CA SER A 546 -4.28 -0.28 -11.33
C SER A 546 -4.11 0.58 -10.10
N LEU A 547 -4.62 1.80 -10.16
CA LEU A 547 -4.52 2.81 -9.12
C LEU A 547 -5.93 3.30 -8.81
N PRO A 548 -6.58 2.81 -7.74
CA PRO A 548 -7.81 3.41 -7.27
C PRO A 548 -7.46 4.74 -6.59
N GLY A 549 -8.32 5.74 -6.71
CA GLY A 549 -8.02 7.05 -6.17
C GLY A 549 -9.17 8.04 -6.20
N MET A 550 -8.85 9.27 -5.80
CA MET A 550 -9.75 10.42 -5.83
C MET A 550 -9.24 11.43 -6.86
N ALA A 551 -10.01 11.64 -7.92
CA ALA A 551 -9.79 12.68 -8.92
C ALA A 551 -10.50 13.98 -8.51
N GLN A 552 -9.87 15.14 -8.68
CA GLN A 552 -10.47 16.43 -8.35
C GLN A 552 -9.98 17.51 -9.31
N LEU A 553 -10.90 18.36 -9.77
CA LEU A 553 -10.57 19.58 -10.50
C LEU A 553 -10.39 20.76 -9.54
N HIS A 554 -9.31 21.51 -9.74
CA HIS A 554 -8.99 22.75 -9.04
C HIS A 554 -9.10 23.90 -10.03
N PHE A 555 -9.96 24.88 -9.71
CA PHE A 555 -10.24 26.05 -10.55
C PHE A 555 -9.43 27.28 -10.12
#